data_AF-A0A2G0XAQ8-F1
#
_entry.id   AF-A0A2G0XAQ8-F1
#
_cell.length_a   1.000
_cell.length_b   1.000
_cell.length_c   1.000
_cell.angle_alpha   90.00
_cell.angle_beta   90.00
_cell.angle_gamma   90.00
#
_symmetry.space_group_name_H-M   'P 1'
#
loop_
_entity.id
_entity.type
_entity.pdbx_description
1 polymer ?
#
loop_
_entity_poly.entity_id
_entity_poly.type
_entity_poly.pdbx_seq_one_letter_code
_entity_poly.pdbx_strand_id
1 'polypeptide(L)'
;MIAQAIVVLLDFGAYLAPGLLLFGLWFALTPRTLVAMRILILLAAFVLMRDAMTPLRMWALGSEMQIAFSANPVVLATLGGLSLLLIAGLARVAPQLWALVVWYRGTRLTGLLMGLAVGCLIGVPLRAYQGIDAQQIPGYWLWLPGMIVLAYGANALEEVLFRGFLQGHLEQQVAPIRAALISGVAFAACHSFLALSVTQLGWPVLLFTLVEGLACALVRMRYGVVPATACHGTAILLIAVPYVA
;
A
#
# COMPACT_ATOMS: atom_id res chain seq x y z
N MET A 1 -4.66 20.58 -15.15
CA MET A 1 -3.86 19.56 -14.43
C MET A 1 -3.52 19.98 -13.00
N ILE A 2 -2.65 20.97 -12.74
CA ILE A 2 -2.23 21.34 -11.36
C ILE A 2 -3.38 21.88 -10.51
N ALA A 3 -4.13 22.88 -10.99
CA ALA A 3 -5.25 23.45 -10.23
C ALA A 3 -6.32 22.40 -9.87
N GLN A 4 -6.66 21.51 -10.81
CA GLN A 4 -7.54 20.36 -10.56
C GLN A 4 -6.96 19.40 -9.51
N ALA A 5 -5.66 19.13 -9.55
CA ALA A 5 -5.02 18.29 -8.54
C ALA A 5 -5.13 18.90 -7.14
N ILE A 6 -4.91 20.22 -7.02
CA ILE A 6 -5.05 20.94 -5.75
C ILE A 6 -6.46 20.79 -5.18
N VAL A 7 -7.49 20.99 -6.00
CA VAL A 7 -8.89 20.82 -5.56
C VAL A 7 -9.14 19.41 -5.05
N VAL A 8 -8.79 18.38 -5.84
CA VAL A 8 -8.96 16.96 -5.46
C VAL A 8 -8.25 16.64 -4.14
N LEU A 9 -7.03 17.15 -3.95
CA LEU A 9 -6.23 16.89 -2.76
C LEU A 9 -6.76 17.65 -1.53
N LEU A 10 -7.29 18.86 -1.69
CA LEU A 10 -7.92 19.62 -0.62
C LEU A 10 -9.23 18.96 -0.17
N ASP A 11 -10.05 18.50 -1.11
CA ASP A 11 -11.28 17.77 -0.82
C ASP A 11 -10.98 16.47 -0.07
N PHE A 12 -9.98 15.70 -0.53
CA PHE A 12 -9.51 14.50 0.15
C PHE A 12 -9.02 14.79 1.57
N GLY A 13 -8.19 15.82 1.73
CA GLY A 13 -7.66 16.22 3.03
C GLY A 13 -8.75 16.66 4.00
N ALA A 14 -9.69 17.50 3.54
CA ALA A 14 -10.81 17.98 4.36
C ALA A 14 -11.74 16.84 4.78
N TYR A 15 -12.01 15.89 3.87
CA TYR A 15 -12.83 14.71 4.16
C TYR A 15 -12.17 13.79 5.19
N LEU A 16 -10.86 13.55 5.08
CA LEU A 16 -10.12 12.68 5.99
C LEU A 16 -9.76 13.30 7.34
N ALA A 17 -9.63 14.62 7.41
CA ALA A 17 -9.08 15.32 8.57
C ALA A 17 -9.74 14.93 9.90
N PRO A 18 -11.07 14.86 10.04
CA PRO A 18 -11.69 14.48 11.31
C PRO A 18 -11.24 13.10 11.81
N GLY A 19 -11.22 12.10 10.92
CA GLY A 19 -10.81 10.74 11.27
C GLY A 19 -9.32 10.65 11.60
N LEU A 20 -8.47 11.30 10.80
CA LEU A 20 -7.02 11.32 11.04
C LEU A 20 -6.64 12.06 12.32
N LEU A 21 -7.36 13.13 12.69
CA LEU A 21 -7.16 13.82 13.96
C LEU A 21 -7.48 12.92 15.15
N LEU A 22 -8.58 12.15 15.08
CA LEU A 22 -8.95 11.20 16.14
C LEU A 22 -7.93 10.05 16.26
N PHE A 23 -7.50 9.46 15.14
CA PHE A 23 -6.45 8.44 15.17
C PHE A 23 -5.11 9.01 15.66
N GLY A 24 -4.77 10.24 15.28
CA GLY A 24 -3.58 10.94 15.75
C GLY A 24 -3.60 11.19 17.25
N LEU A 25 -4.74 11.66 17.78
CA LEU A 25 -4.93 11.83 19.23
C LEU A 25 -4.87 10.49 19.95
N TRP A 26 -5.54 9.45 19.44
CA TRP A 26 -5.49 8.12 20.03
C TRP A 26 -4.06 7.55 20.04
N PHE A 27 -3.30 7.73 18.96
CA PHE A 27 -1.90 7.36 18.89
C PHE A 27 -1.01 8.13 19.89
N ALA A 28 -1.27 9.43 20.05
CA ALA A 28 -0.53 10.29 20.98
C ALA A 28 -0.80 9.90 22.44
N LEU A 29 -2.05 9.60 22.78
CA LEU A 29 -2.47 9.18 24.13
C LEU A 29 -2.04 7.74 24.46
N THR A 30 -1.82 6.88 23.47
CA THR A 30 -1.40 5.48 23.70
C THR A 30 0.06 5.40 24.16
N PRO A 31 0.36 4.85 25.35
CA PRO A 31 1.73 4.73 25.85
C PRO A 31 2.67 3.99 24.90
N ARG A 32 3.95 4.38 24.87
CA ARG A 32 4.98 3.76 24.01
C ARG A 32 5.22 2.27 24.33
N THR A 33 4.88 1.82 25.53
CA THR A 33 4.96 0.42 25.97
C THR A 33 3.91 -0.47 25.29
N LEU A 34 2.78 0.09 24.83
CA LEU A 34 1.73 -0.65 24.13
C LEU A 34 2.01 -0.71 22.62
N VAL A 35 3.12 -1.37 22.24
CA VAL A 35 3.62 -1.44 20.86
C VAL A 35 2.55 -1.96 19.89
N ALA A 36 1.91 -3.10 20.21
CA ALA A 36 0.88 -3.68 19.36
C ALA A 36 -0.30 -2.73 19.12
N MET A 37 -0.78 -2.05 20.16
CA MET A 37 -1.89 -1.08 20.05
C MET A 37 -1.50 0.09 19.12
N ARG A 38 -0.28 0.61 19.25
CA ARG A 38 0.21 1.69 18.38
C ARG A 38 0.28 1.26 16.92
N ILE A 39 0.68 0.01 16.64
CA ILE A 39 0.69 -0.55 15.29
C ILE A 39 -0.74 -0.67 14.76
N LEU A 40 -1.68 -1.18 15.56
CA LEU A 40 -3.09 -1.31 15.17
C LEU A 40 -3.72 0.05 14.84
N ILE A 41 -3.43 1.09 15.61
CA ILE A 41 -3.90 2.46 15.34
C ILE A 41 -3.39 2.95 13.98
N LEU A 42 -2.11 2.74 13.67
CA LEU A 42 -1.54 3.14 12.38
C LEU A 42 -2.13 2.35 11.21
N LEU A 43 -2.36 1.04 11.38
CA LEU A 43 -3.01 0.20 10.38
C LEU A 43 -4.45 0.66 10.13
N ALA A 44 -5.21 0.94 11.19
CA ALA A 44 -6.58 1.44 11.08
C ALA A 44 -6.64 2.82 10.40
N ALA A 45 -5.73 3.74 10.76
CA ALA A 45 -5.61 5.04 10.11
C ALA A 45 -5.25 4.90 8.61
N PHE A 46 -4.36 3.96 8.28
CA PHE A 46 -4.03 3.66 6.88
C PHE A 46 -5.21 3.11 6.10
N VAL A 47 -5.95 2.15 6.65
CA VAL A 47 -7.17 1.60 6.03
C VAL A 47 -8.20 2.71 5.78
N LEU A 48 -8.40 3.62 6.74
CA LEU A 48 -9.26 4.79 6.56
C LEU A 48 -8.80 5.65 5.37
N MET A 49 -7.50 6.00 5.30
CA MET A 49 -6.96 6.83 4.22
C MET A 49 -7.15 6.16 2.86
N ARG A 50 -6.83 4.88 2.75
CA ARG A 50 -6.95 4.08 1.52
C ARG A 50 -8.40 3.97 1.06
N ASP A 51 -9.30 3.58 1.96
CA ASP A 51 -10.70 3.30 1.59
C ASP A 51 -11.48 4.59 1.29
N ALA A 52 -11.12 5.72 1.91
CA ALA A 52 -11.70 7.03 1.58
C ALA A 52 -11.39 7.50 0.15
N MET A 53 -10.33 6.99 -0.47
CA MET A 53 -10.01 7.33 -1.86
C MET A 53 -11.07 6.82 -2.85
N THR A 54 -11.82 5.76 -2.52
CA THR A 54 -12.83 5.18 -3.42
C THR A 54 -14.08 6.06 -3.58
N PRO A 55 -14.79 6.50 -2.52
CA PRO A 55 -15.94 7.40 -2.67
C PRO A 55 -15.57 8.75 -3.28
N LEU A 56 -14.30 9.18 -3.16
CA LEU A 56 -13.76 10.40 -3.76
C LEU A 56 -13.25 10.20 -5.20
N ARG A 57 -13.48 9.04 -5.80
CA ARG A 57 -13.12 8.70 -7.19
C ARG A 57 -11.64 8.90 -7.50
N MET A 58 -10.78 8.77 -6.49
CA MET A 58 -9.33 8.82 -6.67
C MET A 58 -8.80 7.47 -7.12
N TRP A 59 -9.55 6.39 -6.88
CA TRP A 59 -9.36 5.08 -7.48
C TRP A 59 -10.66 4.24 -7.46
N ALA A 60 -10.72 3.19 -8.27
CA ALA A 60 -11.75 2.15 -8.23
C ALA A 60 -11.20 0.79 -8.67
N LEU A 61 -11.90 -0.26 -8.26
CA LEU A 61 -11.66 -1.64 -8.70
C LEU A 61 -12.74 -2.05 -9.71
N GLY A 62 -12.31 -2.53 -10.88
CA GLY A 62 -13.21 -3.14 -11.87
C GLY A 62 -13.51 -4.60 -11.53
N SER A 63 -14.52 -5.18 -12.21
CA SER A 63 -14.94 -6.58 -12.07
C SER A 63 -13.82 -7.59 -12.36
N GLU A 64 -12.87 -7.22 -13.22
CA GLU A 64 -11.70 -8.03 -13.57
C GLU A 64 -10.47 -7.76 -12.69
N MET A 65 -10.66 -7.17 -11.50
CA MET A 65 -9.57 -6.80 -10.57
C MET A 65 -8.61 -5.72 -11.10
N GLN A 66 -8.98 -5.04 -12.18
CA GLN A 66 -8.21 -3.90 -12.68
C GLN A 66 -8.30 -2.73 -11.69
N ILE A 67 -7.18 -2.06 -11.44
CA ILE A 67 -7.13 -0.96 -10.49
C ILE A 67 -7.05 0.36 -11.26
N ALA A 68 -8.18 1.06 -11.33
CA ALA A 68 -8.26 2.36 -11.98
C ALA A 68 -7.86 3.45 -10.99
N PHE A 69 -6.81 4.22 -11.26
CA PHE A 69 -6.37 5.35 -10.42
C PHE A 69 -6.60 6.69 -11.12
N SER A 70 -6.74 7.78 -10.36
CA SER A 70 -6.91 9.14 -10.89
C SER A 70 -6.08 9.39 -12.17
N ALA A 71 -6.76 9.86 -13.22
CA ALA A 71 -6.11 10.17 -14.49
C ALA A 71 -5.15 11.39 -14.39
N ASN A 72 -5.14 12.10 -13.27
CA ASN A 72 -4.26 13.25 -13.05
C ASN A 72 -2.92 12.79 -12.43
N PRO A 73 -1.80 12.77 -13.19
CA PRO A 73 -0.53 12.28 -12.67
C PRO A 73 0.04 13.11 -11.51
N VAL A 74 -0.37 14.38 -11.38
CA VAL A 74 0.04 15.23 -10.26
C VAL A 74 -0.61 14.73 -8.96
N VAL A 75 -1.89 14.33 -8.99
CA VAL A 75 -2.55 13.74 -7.82
C VAL A 75 -1.82 12.47 -7.38
N LEU A 76 -1.50 11.58 -8.33
CA LEU A 76 -0.79 10.33 -8.03
C LEU A 76 0.61 10.59 -7.44
N ALA A 77 1.38 11.48 -8.05
CA ALA A 77 2.70 11.84 -7.56
C ALA A 77 2.65 12.48 -6.17
N THR A 78 1.68 13.36 -5.90
CA THR A 78 1.52 13.98 -4.59
C THR A 78 1.15 12.95 -3.53
N LEU A 79 0.23 12.03 -3.79
CA LEU A 79 -0.13 10.97 -2.83
C LEU A 79 1.05 10.03 -2.54
N GLY A 80 1.79 9.62 -3.57
CA GLY A 80 3.01 8.83 -3.39
C GLY A 80 4.06 9.58 -2.57
N GLY A 81 4.29 10.85 -2.87
CA GLY A 81 5.21 11.71 -2.11
C GLY A 81 4.78 11.92 -0.65
N LEU A 82 3.50 12.19 -0.40
CA LEU A 82 2.94 12.33 0.96
C LEU A 82 3.09 11.03 1.76
N SER A 83 2.97 9.88 1.11
CA SER A 83 3.19 8.57 1.75
C SER A 83 4.65 8.43 2.22
N LEU A 84 5.63 8.83 1.39
CA LEU A 84 7.04 8.85 1.78
C LEU A 84 7.33 9.86 2.91
N LEU A 85 6.69 11.03 2.88
CA LEU A 85 6.79 12.01 3.96
C LEU A 85 6.20 11.48 5.28
N LEU A 86 5.10 10.72 5.20
CA LEU A 86 4.51 10.08 6.37
C LEU A 86 5.45 9.03 6.97
N ILE A 87 6.10 8.21 6.14
CA ILE A 87 7.14 7.26 6.59
C ILE A 87 8.26 8.01 7.33
N ALA A 88 8.77 9.11 6.75
CA ALA A 88 9.81 9.93 7.38
C ALA A 88 9.33 10.58 8.69
N GLY A 89 8.07 10.99 8.77
CA GLY A 89 7.43 11.50 9.99
C GLY A 89 7.34 10.42 11.08
N LEU A 90 6.93 9.21 10.72
CA LEU A 90 6.83 8.07 11.63
C LEU A 90 8.19 7.69 12.23
N ALA A 91 9.28 7.79 11.45
CA ALA A 91 10.63 7.56 11.96
C ALA A 91 11.01 8.52 13.11
N ARG A 92 10.47 9.76 13.11
CA ARG A 92 10.68 10.74 14.18
C ARG A 92 9.71 10.60 15.35
N VAL A 93 8.44 10.34 15.07
CA VAL A 93 7.38 10.32 16.10
C VAL A 93 7.31 8.98 16.84
N ALA A 94 7.73 7.89 16.19
CA ALA A 94 7.67 6.53 16.73
C ALA A 94 8.98 5.76 16.50
N PRO A 95 10.13 6.25 17.01
CA PRO A 95 11.42 5.60 16.82
C PRO A 95 11.47 4.16 17.33
N GLN A 96 10.66 3.83 18.35
CA GLN A 96 10.52 2.46 18.87
C GLN A 96 9.89 1.49 17.86
N LEU A 97 8.97 1.97 17.02
CA LEU A 97 8.41 1.16 15.94
C LEU A 97 9.39 1.07 14.78
N TRP A 98 10.12 2.15 14.51
CA TRP A 98 11.16 2.17 13.47
C TRP A 98 12.27 1.13 13.72
N ALA A 99 12.60 0.86 14.98
CA ALA A 99 13.55 -0.17 15.36
C ALA A 99 13.12 -1.61 14.97
N LEU A 100 11.83 -1.83 14.68
CA LEU A 100 11.31 -3.12 14.21
C LEU A 100 11.56 -3.34 12.70
N VAL A 101 11.89 -2.27 11.97
CA VAL A 101 11.96 -2.31 10.51
C VAL A 101 13.29 -2.89 10.05
N VAL A 102 13.21 -4.03 9.37
CA VAL A 102 14.35 -4.62 8.67
C VAL A 102 14.32 -4.18 7.20
N TRP A 103 15.08 -3.12 6.87
CA TRP A 103 15.10 -2.55 5.51
C TRP A 103 15.62 -3.52 4.45
N TYR A 104 16.70 -4.22 4.79
CA TYR A 104 17.35 -5.19 3.92
C TYR A 104 17.88 -6.37 4.72
N ARG A 105 17.92 -7.54 4.10
CA ARG A 105 18.67 -8.73 4.54
C ARG A 105 19.51 -9.24 3.37
N GLY A 106 20.79 -9.49 3.60
CA GLY A 106 21.72 -9.93 2.56
C GLY A 106 22.05 -8.83 1.54
N THR A 107 22.29 -9.23 0.29
CA THR A 107 22.66 -8.34 -0.81
C THR A 107 21.47 -7.51 -1.31
N ARG A 108 21.61 -6.18 -1.26
CA ARG A 108 20.55 -5.23 -1.66
C ARG A 108 20.04 -5.46 -3.09
N LEU A 109 20.96 -5.67 -4.03
CA LEU A 109 20.62 -5.90 -5.43
C LEU A 109 19.80 -7.19 -5.61
N THR A 110 20.23 -8.30 -5.00
CA THR A 110 19.48 -9.56 -5.06
C THR A 110 18.09 -9.41 -4.45
N GLY A 111 17.97 -8.72 -3.31
CA GLY A 111 16.67 -8.43 -2.71
C GLY A 111 15.76 -7.64 -3.65
N LEU A 112 16.26 -6.56 -4.26
CA LEU A 112 15.49 -5.75 -5.20
C LEU A 112 15.06 -6.56 -6.43
N LEU A 113 15.98 -7.31 -7.05
CA LEU A 113 15.67 -8.15 -8.20
C LEU A 113 14.61 -9.20 -7.86
N MET A 114 14.69 -9.81 -6.68
CA MET A 114 13.69 -10.77 -6.21
C MET A 114 12.34 -10.11 -5.94
N GLY A 115 12.34 -8.90 -5.36
CA GLY A 115 11.12 -8.12 -5.17
C GLY A 115 10.43 -7.85 -6.50
N LEU A 116 11.14 -7.27 -7.46
CA LEU A 116 10.64 -7.02 -8.82
C LEU A 116 10.16 -8.30 -9.49
N ALA A 117 10.93 -9.39 -9.42
CA ALA A 117 10.56 -10.67 -10.03
C ALA A 117 9.27 -11.24 -9.44
N VAL A 118 9.11 -11.26 -8.11
CA VAL A 118 7.87 -11.73 -7.47
C VAL A 118 6.70 -10.81 -7.78
N GLY A 119 6.91 -9.49 -7.80
CA GLY A 119 5.88 -8.54 -8.24
C GLY A 119 5.42 -8.79 -9.68
N CYS A 120 6.35 -9.08 -10.60
CA CYS A 120 6.03 -9.48 -11.98
C CYS A 120 5.27 -10.81 -12.04
N LEU A 121 5.62 -11.80 -11.20
CA LEU A 121 4.90 -13.07 -11.14
C LEU A 121 3.43 -12.92 -10.75
N ILE A 122 3.08 -11.84 -10.04
CA ILE A 122 1.70 -11.50 -9.69
C ILE A 122 1.08 -10.63 -10.79
N GLY A 123 1.74 -9.51 -11.13
CA GLY A 123 1.16 -8.48 -11.98
C GLY A 123 1.07 -8.85 -13.46
N VAL A 124 2.05 -9.58 -14.02
CA VAL A 124 2.05 -9.92 -15.46
C VAL A 124 0.89 -10.85 -15.83
N PRO A 125 0.64 -11.97 -15.12
CA PRO A 125 -0.50 -12.83 -15.43
C PRO A 125 -1.85 -12.11 -15.31
N LEU A 126 -2.02 -11.28 -14.28
CA LEU A 126 -3.24 -10.49 -14.10
C LEU A 126 -3.42 -9.46 -15.20
N ARG A 127 -2.37 -8.71 -15.53
CA ARG A 127 -2.39 -7.74 -16.63
C ARG A 127 -2.77 -8.40 -17.96
N ALA A 128 -2.23 -9.60 -18.23
CA ALA A 128 -2.53 -10.36 -19.43
C ALA A 128 -4.00 -10.85 -19.43
N TYR A 129 -4.48 -11.36 -18.30
CA TYR A 129 -5.88 -11.77 -18.13
C TYR A 129 -6.85 -10.60 -18.33
N GLN A 130 -6.51 -9.41 -17.83
CA GLN A 130 -7.29 -8.16 -17.95
C GLN A 130 -7.19 -7.51 -19.34
N GLY A 131 -6.37 -8.04 -20.25
CA GLY A 131 -6.19 -7.46 -21.58
C GLY A 131 -5.65 -6.02 -21.59
N ILE A 132 -4.90 -5.59 -20.56
CA ILE A 132 -4.43 -4.20 -20.45
C ILE A 132 -3.31 -3.95 -21.47
N ASP A 133 -3.67 -3.32 -22.58
CA ASP A 133 -2.74 -2.81 -23.58
C ASP A 133 -2.48 -1.30 -23.38
N ALA A 134 -1.25 -0.96 -22.99
CA ALA A 134 -0.83 0.42 -22.77
C ALA A 134 -0.94 1.30 -24.03
N GLN A 135 -0.83 0.70 -25.23
CA GLN A 135 -0.94 1.43 -26.48
C GLN A 135 -2.38 1.86 -26.79
N GLN A 136 -3.35 1.12 -26.25
CA GLN A 136 -4.77 1.40 -26.44
C GLN A 136 -5.33 2.40 -25.43
N ILE A 137 -4.56 2.75 -24.39
CA ILE A 137 -4.96 3.67 -23.34
C ILE A 137 -4.50 5.09 -23.68
N PRO A 138 -5.43 6.03 -23.97
CA PRO A 138 -5.07 7.40 -24.28
C PRO A 138 -4.30 8.07 -23.14
N GLY A 139 -3.16 8.70 -23.46
CA GLY A 139 -2.36 9.44 -22.48
C GLY A 139 -1.60 8.58 -21.47
N TYR A 140 -1.57 7.26 -21.62
CA TYR A 140 -0.93 6.32 -20.68
C TYR A 140 0.51 6.73 -20.33
N TRP A 141 1.33 7.06 -21.33
CA TRP A 141 2.75 7.39 -21.12
C TRP A 141 2.98 8.70 -20.35
N LEU A 142 2.03 9.65 -20.42
CA LEU A 142 2.07 10.88 -19.62
C LEU A 142 1.58 10.65 -18.19
N TRP A 143 0.70 9.69 -18.00
CA TRP A 143 0.15 9.29 -16.71
C TRP A 143 1.13 8.43 -15.89
N LEU A 144 1.87 7.55 -16.57
CA LEU A 144 2.73 6.53 -15.98
C LEU A 144 3.76 7.07 -14.96
N PRO A 145 4.47 8.20 -15.17
CA PRO A 145 5.41 8.72 -14.17
C PRO A 145 4.76 9.02 -12.82
N GLY A 146 3.54 9.60 -12.83
CA GLY A 146 2.77 9.84 -11.60
C GLY A 146 2.35 8.53 -10.94
N MET A 147 1.92 7.55 -11.74
CA MET A 147 1.58 6.22 -11.25
C MET A 147 2.78 5.48 -10.65
N ILE A 148 3.98 5.60 -11.22
CA ILE A 148 5.21 5.02 -10.64
C ILE A 148 5.45 5.58 -9.25
N VAL A 149 5.37 6.91 -9.08
CA VAL A 149 5.57 7.55 -7.77
C VAL A 149 4.53 7.06 -6.76
N LEU A 150 3.26 6.94 -7.16
CA LEU A 150 2.21 6.38 -6.31
C LEU A 150 2.48 4.91 -5.98
N ALA A 151 2.72 4.07 -6.99
CA ALA A 151 2.86 2.62 -6.85
C ALA A 151 4.03 2.26 -5.93
N TYR A 152 5.14 2.98 -5.95
CA TYR A 152 6.23 2.70 -5.02
C TYR A 152 6.07 3.48 -3.71
N GLY A 153 5.56 4.70 -3.72
CA GLY A 153 5.46 5.55 -2.52
C GLY A 153 4.35 5.13 -1.57
N ALA A 154 3.12 4.94 -2.07
CA ALA A 154 1.99 4.51 -1.26
C ALA A 154 2.19 3.07 -0.75
N ASN A 155 2.67 2.18 -1.60
CA ASN A 155 2.95 0.81 -1.18
C ASN A 155 4.19 0.72 -0.27
N ALA A 156 5.14 1.66 -0.33
CA ALA A 156 6.20 1.75 0.69
C ALA A 156 5.62 1.99 2.08
N LEU A 157 4.63 2.87 2.20
CA LEU A 157 3.96 3.14 3.47
C LEU A 157 3.27 1.89 3.98
N GLU A 158 2.51 1.21 3.12
CA GLU A 158 1.82 -0.02 3.48
C GLU A 158 2.79 -1.14 3.91
N GLU A 159 3.89 -1.32 3.18
CA GLU A 159 4.93 -2.28 3.54
C GLU A 159 5.67 -1.91 4.83
N VAL A 160 5.89 -0.62 5.13
CA VAL A 160 6.43 -0.21 6.43
C VAL A 160 5.48 -0.57 7.57
N LEU A 161 4.16 -0.42 7.37
CA LEU A 161 3.18 -0.74 8.41
C LEU A 161 3.03 -2.25 8.62
N PHE A 162 2.81 -3.03 7.55
CA PHE A 162 2.56 -4.47 7.64
C PHE A 162 3.84 -5.30 7.79
N ARG A 163 4.88 -4.99 7.00
CA ARG A 163 6.11 -5.79 6.92
C ARG A 163 7.21 -5.21 7.80
N GLY A 164 7.24 -3.89 7.96
CA GLY A 164 8.11 -3.23 8.92
C GLY A 164 7.63 -3.45 10.36
N PHE A 165 6.51 -2.82 10.73
CA PHE A 165 6.05 -2.77 12.11
C PHE A 165 5.34 -4.04 12.56
N LEU A 166 4.25 -4.44 11.90
CA LEU A 166 3.46 -5.60 12.34
C LEU A 166 4.29 -6.90 12.29
N GLN A 167 4.86 -7.24 11.14
CA GLN A 167 5.68 -8.44 11.01
C GLN A 167 6.94 -8.38 11.89
N GLY A 168 7.60 -7.21 11.99
CA GLY A 168 8.76 -7.03 12.87
C GLY A 168 8.42 -7.24 14.35
N HIS A 169 7.25 -6.79 14.81
CA HIS A 169 6.77 -7.06 16.16
C HIS A 169 6.44 -8.53 16.38
N LEU A 170 5.74 -9.18 15.42
CA LEU A 170 5.38 -10.59 15.52
C LEU A 170 6.61 -11.51 15.55
N GLU A 171 7.68 -11.17 14.84
CA GLU A 171 8.95 -11.93 14.86
C GLU A 171 9.64 -11.95 16.23
N GLN A 172 9.26 -11.05 17.15
CA GLN A 172 9.72 -11.09 18.55
C GLN A 172 8.97 -12.11 19.40
N GLN A 173 7.83 -12.62 18.92
CA GLN A 173 6.89 -13.45 19.68
C GLN A 173 6.71 -14.85 19.07
N VAL A 174 6.87 -14.98 17.76
CA VAL A 174 6.67 -16.24 17.03
C VAL A 174 7.75 -16.46 15.98
N ALA A 175 7.87 -17.70 15.49
CA ALA A 175 8.80 -18.05 14.42
C ALA A 175 8.59 -17.16 13.16
N PRO A 176 9.67 -16.81 12.42
CA PRO A 176 9.59 -15.86 11.30
C PRO A 176 8.55 -16.20 10.23
N ILE A 177 8.42 -17.49 9.88
CA ILE A 177 7.41 -17.93 8.91
C ILE A 177 5.99 -17.69 9.43
N ARG A 178 5.74 -17.94 10.72
CA ARG A 178 4.43 -17.70 11.33
C ARG A 178 4.12 -16.20 11.38
N ALA A 179 5.10 -15.36 11.69
CA ALA A 179 4.95 -13.90 11.64
C ALA A 179 4.62 -13.41 10.22
N ALA A 180 5.29 -13.95 9.20
CA ALA A 180 5.02 -13.63 7.80
C ALA A 180 3.60 -14.03 7.37
N LEU A 181 3.17 -15.25 7.73
CA LEU A 181 1.82 -15.73 7.43
C LEU A 181 0.75 -14.87 8.13
N ILE A 182 0.94 -14.55 9.42
CA ILE A 182 0.01 -13.69 10.17
C ILE A 182 -0.06 -12.29 9.52
N SER A 183 1.08 -11.69 9.16
CA SER A 183 1.12 -10.37 8.51
C SER A 183 0.41 -10.39 7.15
N GLY A 184 0.63 -11.40 6.31
CA GLY A 184 -0.06 -11.54 5.03
C GLY A 184 -1.57 -11.76 5.16
N VAL A 185 -2.00 -12.56 6.14
CA VAL A 185 -3.43 -12.75 6.43
C VAL A 185 -4.07 -11.47 6.99
N ALA A 186 -3.38 -10.77 7.90
CA ALA A 186 -3.84 -9.49 8.44
C ALA A 186 -3.99 -8.43 7.34
N PHE A 187 -3.05 -8.39 6.39
CA PHE A 187 -3.14 -7.54 5.20
C PHE A 187 -4.42 -7.81 4.40
N ALA A 188 -4.72 -9.06 4.06
CA ALA A 188 -5.96 -9.41 3.36
C ALA A 188 -7.21 -9.09 4.20
N ALA A 189 -7.18 -9.35 5.51
CA ALA A 189 -8.28 -9.03 6.42
C ALA A 189 -8.57 -7.52 6.47
N CYS A 190 -7.54 -6.66 6.42
CA CYS A 190 -7.68 -5.21 6.32
C CYS A 190 -8.30 -4.74 5.00
N HIS A 191 -8.44 -5.61 4.00
CA HIS A 191 -9.14 -5.34 2.74
C HIS A 191 -10.59 -5.86 2.74
N SER A 192 -11.07 -6.47 3.84
CA SER A 192 -12.44 -6.97 3.95
C SER A 192 -13.51 -5.91 3.76
N PHE A 193 -13.35 -4.72 4.36
CA PHE A 193 -14.30 -3.64 4.18
C PHE A 193 -14.31 -3.12 2.73
N LEU A 194 -13.14 -2.95 2.13
CA LEU A 194 -13.01 -2.59 0.72
C LEU A 194 -13.71 -3.63 -0.18
N ALA A 195 -13.45 -4.91 0.04
CA ALA A 195 -13.96 -6.01 -0.77
C ALA A 195 -15.48 -6.20 -0.64
N LEU A 196 -16.01 -6.16 0.59
CA LEU A 196 -17.39 -6.55 0.90
C LEU A 196 -18.35 -5.36 0.98
N SER A 197 -17.86 -4.16 1.27
CA SER A 197 -18.72 -2.98 1.49
C SER A 197 -18.52 -1.94 0.40
N VAL A 198 -17.27 -1.52 0.18
CA VAL A 198 -16.96 -0.38 -0.71
C VAL A 198 -17.10 -0.76 -2.18
N THR A 199 -16.60 -1.93 -2.58
CA THR A 199 -16.57 -2.35 -3.99
C THR A 199 -17.57 -3.43 -4.34
N GLN A 200 -18.07 -4.18 -3.35
CA GLN A 200 -18.97 -5.33 -3.55
C GLN A 200 -18.40 -6.44 -4.46
N LEU A 201 -17.09 -6.44 -4.71
CA LEU A 201 -16.42 -7.45 -5.54
C LEU A 201 -16.21 -8.76 -4.76
N GLY A 202 -16.11 -8.70 -3.44
CA GLY A 202 -16.09 -9.87 -2.58
C GLY A 202 -14.78 -10.67 -2.63
N TRP A 203 -14.90 -12.00 -2.74
CA TRP A 203 -13.78 -12.93 -2.59
C TRP A 203 -12.59 -12.72 -3.55
N PRO A 204 -12.73 -12.25 -4.81
CA PRO A 204 -11.58 -12.02 -5.69
C PRO A 204 -10.61 -10.99 -5.12
N VAL A 205 -11.12 -9.92 -4.49
CA VAL A 205 -10.28 -8.91 -3.80
C VAL A 205 -9.54 -9.53 -2.62
N LEU A 206 -10.21 -10.38 -1.85
CA LEU A 206 -9.59 -11.06 -0.70
C LEU A 206 -8.54 -12.07 -1.13
N LEU A 207 -8.78 -12.83 -2.20
CA LEU A 207 -7.80 -13.78 -2.72
C LEU A 207 -6.57 -13.05 -3.28
N PHE A 208 -6.79 -12.00 -4.08
CA PHE A 208 -5.71 -11.18 -4.63
C PHE A 208 -4.85 -10.59 -3.51
N THR A 209 -5.47 -9.90 -2.56
CA THR A 209 -4.76 -9.28 -1.43
C THR A 209 -4.11 -10.32 -0.51
N LEU A 210 -4.65 -11.53 -0.39
CA LEU A 210 -3.99 -12.62 0.34
C LEU A 210 -2.73 -13.10 -0.39
N VAL A 211 -2.79 -13.33 -1.70
CA VAL A 211 -1.63 -13.79 -2.49
C VAL A 211 -0.52 -12.74 -2.47
N GLU A 212 -0.85 -11.50 -2.79
CA GLU A 212 0.06 -10.36 -2.69
C GLU A 212 0.58 -10.17 -1.27
N GLY A 213 -0.33 -10.32 -0.30
CA GLY A 213 -0.09 -10.24 1.13
C GLY A 213 1.03 -11.17 1.59
N LEU A 214 0.86 -12.45 1.26
CA LEU A 214 1.79 -13.51 1.60
C LEU A 214 3.11 -13.36 0.83
N ALA A 215 3.05 -13.03 -0.46
CA ALA A 215 4.25 -12.83 -1.28
C ALA A 215 5.14 -11.73 -0.70
N CYS A 216 4.59 -10.56 -0.40
CA CYS A 216 5.34 -9.44 0.18
C CYS A 216 5.88 -9.78 1.58
N ALA A 217 5.11 -10.49 2.40
CA ALA A 217 5.56 -10.92 3.74
C ALA A 217 6.73 -11.93 3.68
N LEU A 218 6.70 -12.86 2.73
CA LEU A 218 7.79 -13.82 2.50
C LEU A 218 9.03 -13.14 1.90
N VAL A 219 8.83 -12.21 0.95
CA VAL A 219 9.91 -11.37 0.41
C VAL A 219 10.56 -10.56 1.53
N ARG A 220 9.77 -9.91 2.41
CA ARG A 220 10.34 -9.20 3.56
C ARG A 220 11.06 -10.12 4.53
N MET A 221 10.51 -11.31 4.81
CA MET A 221 11.16 -12.29 5.69
C MET A 221 12.58 -12.63 5.20
N ARG A 222 12.75 -12.79 3.88
CA ARG A 222 14.04 -13.18 3.29
C ARG A 222 14.97 -12.01 2.96
N TYR A 223 14.43 -10.87 2.52
CA TYR A 223 15.20 -9.79 1.90
C TYR A 223 14.98 -8.40 2.51
N GLY A 224 13.96 -8.20 3.34
CA GLY A 224 13.65 -6.91 4.00
C GLY A 224 12.52 -6.11 3.35
N VAL A 225 12.17 -4.98 3.95
CA VAL A 225 11.02 -4.14 3.58
C VAL A 225 11.18 -3.52 2.20
N VAL A 226 12.37 -3.03 1.80
CA VAL A 226 12.50 -2.39 0.48
C VAL A 226 12.25 -3.37 -0.67
N PRO A 227 12.78 -4.61 -0.65
CA PRO A 227 12.35 -5.66 -1.58
C PRO A 227 10.85 -5.95 -1.59
N ALA A 228 10.19 -5.94 -0.43
CA ALA A 228 8.74 -6.13 -0.36
C ALA A 228 7.98 -4.93 -0.98
N THR A 229 8.46 -3.71 -0.78
CA THR A 229 7.96 -2.51 -1.47
C THR A 229 8.13 -2.64 -2.99
N ALA A 230 9.26 -3.16 -3.46
CA ALA A 230 9.47 -3.41 -4.88
C ALA A 230 8.49 -4.47 -5.42
N CYS A 231 8.24 -5.54 -4.67
CA CYS A 231 7.25 -6.56 -4.99
C CYS A 231 5.84 -5.98 -5.11
N HIS A 232 5.37 -5.32 -4.06
CA HIS A 232 4.03 -4.74 -4.00
C HIS A 232 3.85 -3.65 -5.06
N GLY A 233 4.77 -2.68 -5.12
CA GLY A 233 4.72 -1.60 -6.10
C GLY A 233 4.73 -2.08 -7.54
N THR A 234 5.49 -3.12 -7.86
CA THR A 234 5.50 -3.71 -9.20
C THR A 234 4.18 -4.40 -9.53
N ALA A 235 3.63 -5.19 -8.61
CA ALA A 235 2.35 -5.86 -8.84
C ALA A 235 1.23 -4.85 -9.15
N ILE A 236 1.10 -3.81 -8.31
CA ILE A 236 0.10 -2.75 -8.47
C ILE A 236 0.35 -1.95 -9.76
N LEU A 237 1.58 -1.56 -10.05
CA LEU A 237 1.91 -0.80 -11.27
C LEU A 237 1.49 -1.55 -12.54
N LEU A 238 1.63 -2.87 -12.58
CA LEU A 238 1.33 -3.68 -13.75
C LEU A 238 -0.17 -3.81 -14.05
N ILE A 239 -1.01 -3.76 -13.02
CA ILE A 239 -2.49 -3.87 -13.13
C ILE A 239 -3.20 -2.52 -13.01
N ALA A 240 -2.44 -1.43 -12.91
CA ALA A 240 -2.96 -0.08 -12.81
C ALA A 240 -3.33 0.49 -14.18
N VAL A 241 -4.48 1.16 -14.23
CA VAL A 241 -4.97 1.90 -15.41
C VAL A 241 -5.42 3.31 -14.99
N PRO A 242 -5.41 4.31 -15.90
CA PRO A 242 -6.01 5.60 -15.60
C PRO A 242 -7.53 5.45 -15.49
N TYR A 243 -8.10 6.14 -14.52
CA TYR A 243 -9.52 6.22 -14.29
C TYR A 243 -10.16 7.04 -15.40
N VAL A 244 -10.90 6.36 -16.28
CA VAL A 244 -11.74 6.99 -17.30
C VAL A 244 -13.14 7.09 -16.71
N ALA A 245 -13.61 8.32 -16.50
CA ALA A 245 -14.96 8.59 -15.99
C ALA A 245 -16.04 8.30 -17.03
#